data_AF-A0A832WZ41-F1
#
_entry.id   AF-A0A832WZ41-F1
#
_cell.length_a   1.000
_cell.length_b   1.000
_cell.length_c   1.000
_cell.angle_alpha   90.00
_cell.angle_beta   90.00
_cell.angle_gamma   90.00
#
_symmetry.space_group_name_H-M   'P 1'
#
loop_
_entity.id
_entity.type
_entity.pdbx_description
1 polymer ?
#
loop_
_entity_poly.entity_id
_entity_poly.type
_entity_poly.pdbx_seq_one_letter_code
_entity_poly.pdbx_strand_id
1 'polypeptide(L)'
;MDFGSFLTSPEIKVKIITCRDIFQEKAMIENHFGEDYINHSAVIKLDPADLKQLNVKKGDTVIVKNSFGRIVVKAEESGYETPHRGIAFMPKSPWPNMLVSDETGGMGVPRFKDISANVTSAKGEKITEMESLF
;
A
#
# COMPACT_ATOMS: atom_id res chain seq x y z
N MET A 1 -29.50 10.00 9.30
CA MET A 1 -28.35 9.30 9.92
C MET A 1 -28.37 7.89 9.36
N ASP A 2 -27.33 7.53 8.59
CA ASP A 2 -27.22 6.23 7.91
C ASP A 2 -26.70 5.17 8.90
N PHE A 3 -27.37 4.03 8.97
CA PHE A 3 -26.98 2.91 9.84
C PHE A 3 -25.59 2.36 9.48
N GLY A 4 -25.14 2.58 8.23
CA GLY A 4 -23.83 2.14 7.74
C GLY A 4 -22.63 2.77 8.45
N SER A 5 -22.77 3.96 9.05
CA SER A 5 -21.64 4.63 9.75
C SER A 5 -21.25 3.97 11.08
N PHE A 6 -22.05 3.02 11.58
CA PHE A 6 -21.78 2.29 12.83
C PHE A 6 -21.09 0.94 12.60
N LEU A 7 -20.99 0.48 11.35
CA LEU A 7 -20.27 -0.74 11.02
C LEU A 7 -18.81 -0.40 10.74
N THR A 8 -17.89 -0.99 11.51
CA THR A 8 -16.46 -0.88 11.25
C THR A 8 -16.16 -1.40 9.84
N SER A 9 -15.45 -0.60 9.04
CA SER A 9 -14.99 -1.02 7.71
C SER A 9 -14.25 -2.36 7.81
N PRO A 10 -14.46 -3.30 6.87
CA PRO A 10 -13.74 -4.56 6.86
C PRO A 10 -12.22 -4.31 6.88
N GLU A 11 -11.52 -5.03 7.75
CA GLU A 11 -10.07 -5.02 7.88
C GLU A 11 -9.53 -6.39 7.47
N ILE A 12 -8.48 -6.40 6.65
CA ILE A 12 -7.74 -7.61 6.30
C ILE A 12 -6.29 -7.48 6.72
N LYS A 13 -5.67 -8.61 7.07
CA LYS A 13 -4.24 -8.68 7.32
C LYS A 13 -3.53 -9.15 6.06
N VAL A 14 -2.49 -8.43 5.65
CA VAL A 14 -1.69 -8.74 4.47
C VAL A 14 -0.20 -8.80 4.79
N LYS A 15 0.52 -9.56 3.98
CA LYS A 15 1.99 -9.53 3.84
C LYS A 15 2.33 -8.74 2.59
N ILE A 16 3.01 -7.62 2.76
CA ILE A 16 3.42 -6.73 1.67
C ILE A 16 4.80 -7.15 1.18
N ILE A 17 4.88 -7.40 -0.12
CA ILE A 17 6.12 -7.65 -0.85
C ILE A 17 6.44 -6.40 -1.66
N THR A 18 7.62 -5.82 -1.42
CA THR A 18 8.09 -4.69 -2.22
C THR A 18 8.73 -5.16 -3.53
N CYS A 19 8.29 -4.55 -4.63
CA CYS A 19 8.67 -4.89 -6.00
C CYS A 19 9.25 -3.68 -6.74
N ARG A 20 9.93 -3.94 -7.86
CA ARG A 20 10.29 -2.89 -8.82
C ARG A 20 9.17 -2.75 -9.85
N ASP A 21 9.00 -1.55 -10.34
CA ASP A 21 8.01 -1.23 -11.38
C ASP A 21 8.68 -0.30 -12.40
N ILE A 22 8.69 -0.71 -13.67
CA ILE A 22 9.42 -0.01 -14.72
C ILE A 22 8.87 1.41 -14.97
N PHE A 23 7.57 1.62 -14.72
CA PHE A 23 6.94 2.92 -14.92
C PHE A 23 7.24 3.84 -13.74
N GLN A 24 7.27 3.29 -12.53
CA GLN A 24 7.74 3.99 -11.35
C GLN A 24 9.20 4.43 -11.48
N GLU A 25 10.09 3.54 -11.97
CA GLU A 25 11.50 3.86 -12.17
C GLU A 25 11.70 4.93 -13.26
N LYS A 26 10.95 4.86 -14.36
CA LYS A 26 10.95 5.90 -15.40
C LYS A 26 10.52 7.26 -14.82
N ALA A 27 9.38 7.28 -14.11
CA ALA A 27 8.85 8.50 -13.52
C ALA A 27 9.80 9.10 -12.47
N MET A 28 10.50 8.25 -11.71
CA MET A 28 11.55 8.68 -10.78
C MET A 28 12.68 9.45 -11.48
N ILE A 29 13.12 8.99 -12.65
CA ILE A 29 14.19 9.63 -13.42
C ILE A 29 13.71 10.95 -14.02
N GLU A 30 12.46 11.00 -14.48
CA GLU A 30 11.88 12.21 -15.09
C GLU A 30 11.60 13.30 -14.05
N ASN A 31 10.94 12.95 -12.95
CA ASN A 31 10.72 13.84 -11.81
C ASN A 31 10.36 13.03 -10.55
N HIS A 32 11.31 12.89 -9.63
CA HIS A 32 11.13 12.12 -8.40
C HIS A 32 10.00 12.63 -7.48
N PHE A 33 9.64 13.91 -7.57
CA PHE A 33 8.54 14.51 -6.79
C PHE A 33 7.31 14.80 -7.66
N GLY A 34 7.31 14.34 -8.92
CA GLY A 34 6.24 14.57 -9.86
C GLY A 34 5.02 13.69 -9.61
N GLU A 35 3.88 14.12 -10.13
CA GLU A 35 2.61 13.38 -10.01
C GLU A 35 2.72 11.95 -10.54
N ASP A 36 3.45 11.74 -11.65
CA ASP A 36 3.66 10.40 -12.22
C ASP A 36 4.40 9.46 -11.26
N TYR A 37 5.42 9.96 -10.56
CA TYR A 37 6.14 9.16 -9.57
C TYR A 37 5.22 8.78 -8.41
N ILE A 38 4.42 9.73 -7.92
CA ILE A 38 3.45 9.50 -6.83
C ILE A 38 2.38 8.49 -7.28
N ASN A 39 1.82 8.67 -8.47
CA ASN A 39 0.79 7.80 -9.04
C ASN A 39 1.26 6.36 -9.20
N HIS A 40 2.55 6.15 -9.52
CA HIS A 40 3.13 4.82 -9.60
C HIS A 40 3.64 4.30 -8.25
N SER A 41 4.05 5.15 -7.31
CA SER A 41 4.69 4.77 -6.06
C SER A 41 3.72 4.55 -4.89
N ALA A 42 2.62 5.31 -4.85
CA ALA A 42 1.64 5.33 -3.77
C ALA A 42 0.48 4.37 -4.03
N VAL A 43 0.82 3.13 -4.39
CA VAL A 43 -0.12 2.09 -4.83
C VAL A 43 0.10 0.80 -4.05
N ILE A 44 -1.00 0.13 -3.70
CA ILE A 44 -1.01 -1.26 -3.24
C ILE A 44 -1.80 -2.13 -4.21
N LYS A 45 -1.14 -3.16 -4.76
CA LYS A 45 -1.74 -4.16 -5.65
C LYS A 45 -2.22 -5.35 -4.81
N LEU A 46 -3.50 -5.66 -4.89
CA LEU A 46 -4.19 -6.67 -4.07
C LEU A 46 -4.80 -7.79 -4.92
N ASP A 47 -5.03 -8.94 -4.29
CA ASP A 47 -5.80 -10.03 -4.87
C ASP A 47 -7.26 -9.59 -5.11
N PRO A 48 -7.92 -10.01 -6.21
CA PRO A 48 -9.31 -9.65 -6.49
C PRO A 48 -10.28 -9.98 -5.35
N ALA A 49 -10.02 -11.06 -4.61
CA ALA A 49 -10.86 -11.44 -3.48
C ALA A 49 -10.62 -10.56 -2.24
N ASP A 50 -9.40 -10.08 -2.04
CA ASP A 50 -9.08 -9.14 -0.96
C ASP A 50 -9.75 -7.78 -1.21
N LEU A 51 -9.72 -7.29 -2.46
CA LEU A 51 -10.47 -6.11 -2.88
C LEU A 51 -11.98 -6.27 -2.62
N LYS A 52 -12.53 -7.43 -2.97
CA LYS A 52 -13.94 -7.76 -2.73
C LYS A 52 -14.28 -7.79 -1.24
N GLN A 53 -13.42 -8.40 -0.41
CA GLN A 53 -13.60 -8.45 1.04
C GLN A 53 -13.55 -7.05 1.68
N LEU A 54 -12.68 -6.18 1.18
CA LEU A 54 -12.58 -4.78 1.61
C LEU A 54 -13.71 -3.89 1.07
N ASN A 55 -14.53 -4.39 0.14
CA ASN A 55 -15.49 -3.62 -0.63
C ASN A 55 -14.85 -2.40 -1.32
N VAL A 56 -13.64 -2.57 -1.86
CA VAL A 56 -12.81 -1.54 -2.51
C VAL A 56 -12.73 -1.84 -4.01
N LYS A 57 -12.84 -0.81 -4.84
CA LYS A 57 -12.65 -0.92 -6.30
C LYS A 57 -11.25 -0.45 -6.67
N LYS A 58 -10.78 -0.87 -7.85
CA LYS A 58 -9.57 -0.29 -8.46
C LYS A 58 -9.68 1.23 -8.49
N GLY A 59 -8.69 1.90 -7.93
CA GLY A 59 -8.59 3.35 -7.83
C GLY A 59 -9.17 3.98 -6.57
N ASP A 60 -9.91 3.23 -5.76
CA ASP A 60 -10.27 3.68 -4.42
C ASP A 60 -9.02 3.76 -3.54
N THR A 61 -9.08 4.58 -2.49
CA THR A 61 -8.01 4.67 -1.48
C THR A 61 -8.23 3.70 -0.32
N VAL A 62 -7.12 3.22 0.22
CA VAL A 62 -7.06 2.34 1.39
C VAL A 62 -6.03 2.84 2.39
N ILE A 63 -6.31 2.60 3.67
CA ILE A 63 -5.33 2.76 4.73
C ILE A 63 -4.56 1.47 4.86
N VAL A 64 -3.24 1.58 4.92
CA VAL A 64 -2.33 0.49 5.26
C VAL A 64 -1.61 0.90 6.54
N LYS A 65 -1.72 0.09 7.59
CA LYS A 65 -1.14 0.42 8.90
C LYS A 65 -0.56 -0.78 9.61
N ASN A 66 0.46 -0.54 10.42
CA ASN A 66 0.97 -1.48 11.41
C ASN A 66 1.49 -0.71 12.64
N SER A 67 2.30 -1.35 13.49
CA SER A 67 2.88 -0.72 14.68
C SER A 67 3.88 0.41 14.36
N PHE A 68 4.41 0.46 13.14
CA PHE A 68 5.47 1.39 12.74
C PHE A 68 4.94 2.61 12.00
N GLY A 69 3.83 2.46 11.25
CA GLY A 69 3.26 3.59 10.53
C GLY A 69 1.86 3.36 10.00
N ARG A 70 1.31 4.44 9.42
CA ARG A 70 0.01 4.51 8.76
C ARG A 70 0.16 5.33 7.49
N ILE A 71 -0.22 4.75 6.35
CA ILE A 71 -0.23 5.41 5.05
C ILE A 71 -1.60 5.24 4.39
N VAL A 72 -1.94 6.18 3.52
CA VAL A 72 -3.09 6.08 2.60
C VAL A 72 -2.53 5.98 1.19
N VAL A 73 -2.94 4.94 0.47
CA VAL A 73 -2.47 4.63 -0.89
C VAL A 73 -3.64 4.22 -1.76
N LYS A 74 -3.43 4.24 -3.08
CA LYS A 74 -4.42 3.80 -4.07
C LYS A 74 -4.43 2.27 -4.16
N ALA A 75 -5.61 1.66 -4.15
CA ALA A 75 -5.76 0.23 -4.36
C ALA A 75 -5.85 -0.09 -5.86
N GLU A 76 -5.07 -1.07 -6.30
CA GLU A 76 -5.09 -1.61 -7.66
C GLU A 76 -5.26 -3.14 -7.59
N GLU A 77 -5.80 -3.71 -8.66
CA GLU A 77 -5.79 -5.17 -8.83
C GLU A 77 -4.39 -5.61 -9.29
N SER A 78 -3.87 -6.70 -8.74
CA SER A 78 -2.52 -7.16 -9.06
C SER A 78 -2.36 -7.72 -10.47
N GLY A 79 -3.45 -8.22 -11.07
CA GLY A 79 -3.46 -8.80 -12.42
C GLY A 79 -2.79 -10.17 -12.54
N TYR A 80 -2.41 -10.81 -11.42
CA TYR A 80 -1.87 -12.16 -11.44
C TYR A 80 -3.01 -13.20 -11.59
N GLU A 81 -2.82 -14.17 -12.47
CA GLU A 81 -3.79 -15.26 -12.67
C GLU A 81 -3.89 -16.18 -11.44
N THR A 82 -2.76 -16.41 -10.75
CA THR A 82 -2.71 -17.25 -9.56
C THR A 82 -3.25 -16.47 -8.34
N PRO A 83 -4.24 -17.00 -7.60
CA PRO A 83 -4.73 -16.38 -6.38
C PRO A 83 -3.64 -16.24 -5.31
N HIS A 84 -3.64 -15.11 -4.61
CA HIS A 84 -2.61 -14.72 -3.64
C HIS A 84 -3.22 -13.90 -2.49
N ARG A 85 -4.39 -14.34 -1.99
CA ARG A 85 -5.07 -13.72 -0.85
C ARG A 85 -4.12 -13.51 0.35
N GLY A 86 -4.20 -12.34 0.96
CA GLY A 86 -3.35 -11.96 2.08
C GLY A 86 -1.92 -11.59 1.67
N ILE A 87 -1.58 -11.58 0.38
CA ILE A 87 -0.32 -11.08 -0.15
C ILE A 87 -0.62 -9.83 -0.96
N ALA A 88 0.09 -8.74 -0.65
CA ALA A 88 -0.03 -7.48 -1.35
C ALA A 88 1.31 -7.08 -1.96
N PHE A 89 1.28 -6.30 -3.03
CA PHE A 89 2.50 -5.81 -3.68
C PHE A 89 2.52 -4.30 -3.70
N MET A 90 3.65 -3.71 -3.30
CA MET A 90 3.87 -2.27 -3.38
C MET A 90 5.18 -1.98 -4.10
N PRO A 91 5.25 -0.96 -4.95
CA PRO A 91 6.53 -0.50 -5.51
C PRO A 91 7.46 -0.03 -4.40
N LYS A 92 8.76 -0.29 -4.54
CA LYS A 92 9.78 0.19 -3.58
C LYS A 92 9.83 1.72 -3.60
N SER A 93 9.17 2.36 -2.64
CA SER A 93 9.02 3.81 -2.54
C SER A 93 8.92 4.27 -1.06
N PRO A 94 8.84 5.58 -0.78
CA PRO A 94 8.70 6.08 0.60
C PRO A 94 7.45 5.56 1.34
N TRP A 95 6.35 5.28 0.64
CA TRP A 95 5.10 4.79 1.24
C TRP A 95 5.27 3.48 2.02
N PRO A 96 5.65 2.34 1.40
CA PRO A 96 5.85 1.10 2.15
C PRO A 96 6.99 1.19 3.17
N ASN A 97 7.96 2.10 3.01
CA ASN A 97 9.04 2.28 3.98
C ASN A 97 8.53 2.77 5.35
N MET A 98 7.43 3.53 5.39
CA MET A 98 6.78 3.94 6.66
C MET A 98 6.28 2.76 7.50
N LEU A 99 6.16 1.58 6.90
CA LEU A 99 5.67 0.37 7.56
C LEU A 99 6.81 -0.57 7.99
N VAL A 100 8.06 -0.23 7.67
CA VAL A 100 9.24 -1.07 7.92
C VAL A 100 9.74 -0.85 9.34
N SER A 101 10.02 -1.95 10.05
CA SER A 101 10.71 -1.90 11.34
C SER A 101 12.17 -1.49 11.16
N ASP A 102 12.69 -0.75 12.14
CA ASP A 102 14.11 -0.45 12.29
C ASP A 102 14.97 -1.69 12.68
N GLU A 103 14.34 -2.83 13.00
CA GLU A 103 15.04 -4.07 13.31
C GLU A 103 15.79 -4.63 12.08
N THR A 104 17.11 -4.79 12.24
CA THR A 104 17.99 -5.32 11.18
C THR A 104 18.45 -6.76 11.43
N GLY A 105 18.09 -7.36 12.57
CA GLY A 105 18.54 -8.71 12.95
C GLY A 105 20.06 -8.89 12.98
N GLY A 106 20.82 -7.81 13.21
CA GLY A 106 22.29 -7.83 13.21
C GLY A 106 22.94 -7.79 11.82
N MET A 107 22.15 -7.68 10.74
CA MET A 107 22.65 -7.66 9.35
C MET A 107 22.87 -6.24 8.81
N GLY A 108 22.50 -5.20 9.58
CA GLY A 108 22.62 -3.80 9.17
C GLY A 108 21.62 -3.34 8.10
N VAL A 109 20.70 -4.21 7.66
CA VAL A 109 19.67 -3.90 6.66
C VAL A 109 18.28 -4.22 7.22
N PRO A 110 17.35 -3.24 7.27
CA PRO A 110 15.96 -3.48 7.64
C PRO A 110 15.23 -4.48 6.73
N ARG A 111 14.14 -5.06 7.22
CA ARG A 111 13.30 -6.00 6.47
C ARG A 111 12.35 -5.29 5.52
N PHE A 112 12.88 -4.79 4.41
CA PHE A 112 12.09 -4.12 3.35
C PHE A 112 11.21 -5.06 2.51
N LYS A 113 11.34 -6.38 2.70
CA LYS A 113 10.52 -7.41 2.05
C LYS A 113 9.85 -8.24 3.15
N ASP A 114 8.57 -8.56 2.99
CA ASP A 114 7.70 -9.23 3.98
C ASP A 114 7.27 -8.33 5.15
N ILE A 115 6.56 -7.25 4.82
CA ILE A 115 6.01 -6.31 5.81
C ILE A 115 4.58 -6.74 6.17
N SER A 116 4.30 -7.02 7.44
CA SER A 116 2.94 -7.32 7.90
C SER A 116 2.17 -6.04 8.19
N ALA A 117 0.97 -5.91 7.63
CA ALA A 117 0.11 -4.75 7.84
C ALA A 117 -1.38 -5.12 7.77
N ASN A 118 -2.21 -4.26 8.35
CA ASN A 118 -3.65 -4.28 8.20
C ASN A 118 -4.07 -3.28 7.13
N VAL A 119 -5.02 -3.68 6.29
CA VAL A 119 -5.59 -2.85 5.23
C VAL A 119 -7.08 -2.64 5.52
N THR A 120 -7.54 -1.40 5.41
CA THR A 120 -8.96 -1.03 5.51
C THR A 120 -9.35 -0.07 4.40
N SER A 121 -10.62 -0.10 4.00
CA SER A 121 -11.17 0.89 3.07
C SER A 121 -11.01 2.33 3.61
N ALA A 122 -10.63 3.26 2.73
CA ALA A 122 -10.45 4.67 3.05
C ALA A 122 -11.02 5.57 1.94
N LYS A 123 -12.10 5.13 1.29
CA LYS A 123 -12.67 5.79 0.10
C LYS A 123 -12.86 7.29 0.33
N GLY A 124 -12.22 8.10 -0.51
CA GLY A 124 -12.30 9.56 -0.45
C GLY A 124 -11.26 10.22 0.44
N GLU A 125 -10.46 9.45 1.20
CA GLU A 125 -9.25 9.98 1.83
C GLU A 125 -8.19 10.26 0.76
N LYS A 126 -7.43 11.33 0.95
CA LYS A 126 -6.29 11.68 0.09
C LYS A 126 -5.14 10.72 0.35
N ILE A 127 -4.38 10.42 -0.71
CA ILE A 127 -3.09 9.71 -0.61
C ILE A 127 -2.18 10.49 0.35
N THR A 128 -1.41 9.76 1.18
CA THR A 128 -0.44 10.39 2.07
C THR A 128 0.58 11.20 1.26
N GLU A 129 0.73 12.47 1.60
CA GLU A 129 1.61 13.42 0.92
C GLU A 129 3.07 13.02 1.08
N MET A 130 3.84 13.12 -0.01
CA MET A 130 5.20 12.61 -0.09
C MET A 130 6.15 13.31 0.89
N GLU A 131 5.91 14.60 1.14
CA GLU A 131 6.65 15.45 2.07
C GLU A 131 6.57 14.96 3.52
N SER A 132 5.50 14.23 3.86
CA SER A 132 5.30 13.68 5.21
C SER A 132 6.01 12.34 5.44
N LEU A 133 6.69 11.80 4.42
CA LEU A 133 7.33 10.48 4.42
C LEU A 133 8.85 10.55 4.63
N PHE A 134 9.39 11.73 4.90
CA PHE A 134 10.82 12.00 5.09
C PHE A 134 11.10 12.67 6.44
#